data_AF-A0A327X0H6-F1
#
_entry.id   AF-A0A327X0H6-F1
#
_cell.length_a   1.000
_cell.length_b   1.000
_cell.length_c   1.000
_cell.angle_alpha   90.00
_cell.angle_beta   90.00
_cell.angle_gamma   90.00
#
_symmetry.space_group_name_H-M   'P 1'
#
loop_
_entity.id
_entity.type
_entity.pdbx_description
1 polymer ?
#
loop_
_entity_poly.entity_id
_entity_poly.type
_entity_poly.pdbx_seq_one_letter_code
_entity_poly.pdbx_strand_id
1 'polypeptide(L)'
;MSLYFSPELVEQSFNRLTPVSTAGKKSLERTSALMYFIAFAATISRLGVSSLDMNPRTFEGKTNRQAMELEYVKLVQLKSFDDGVIRHVSVLGKIDIGGKHPEKRISSNFFTVPLTKASKSTTEYDYPSRPAPIMKMGLSATQIKWGLSYHSDRKKNLPKLFTEFKSNTPFTDLAVFVSRYDSLPEKVATIHEALTFVIRDRFEEDFANFWLARINSEKIFFRPMDQPFSSTFSDALVTDNNFRTSSNTDEEALRALEKGVLEKRVIYLESLLDAQDIKYQPIIEE
;
A
#
# COMPACT_ATOMS: atom_id res chain seq x y z
N MET A 1 -21.56 -0.95 19.39
CA MET A 1 -21.08 -0.27 18.16
C MET A 1 -19.68 -0.78 17.85
N SER A 2 -19.40 -1.14 16.59
CA SER A 2 -18.04 -1.52 16.16
C SER A 2 -17.06 -0.37 16.33
N LEU A 3 -15.82 -0.67 16.72
CA LEU A 3 -14.72 0.29 16.77
C LEU A 3 -13.88 0.18 15.49
N TYR A 4 -13.14 1.24 15.16
CA TYR A 4 -12.18 1.27 14.06
C TYR A 4 -10.91 1.97 14.52
N PHE A 5 -9.79 1.75 13.82
CA PHE A 5 -8.61 2.61 14.03
C PHE A 5 -8.96 4.05 13.67
N SER A 6 -8.50 5.01 14.49
CA SER A 6 -8.75 6.42 14.21
C SER A 6 -8.07 6.85 12.91
N PRO A 7 -8.66 7.81 12.16
CA PRO A 7 -8.06 8.29 10.92
C PRO A 7 -6.63 8.80 11.09
N GLU A 8 -6.36 9.52 12.18
CA GLU A 8 -5.02 10.02 12.49
C GLU A 8 -4.01 8.87 12.66
N LEU A 9 -4.38 7.79 13.34
CA LEU A 9 -3.50 6.63 13.51
C LEU A 9 -3.17 5.97 12.17
N VAL A 10 -4.17 5.82 11.30
CA VAL A 10 -4.01 5.24 9.96
C VAL A 10 -3.10 6.13 9.11
N GLU A 11 -3.36 7.44 9.07
CA GLU A 11 -2.58 8.40 8.29
C GLU A 11 -1.12 8.46 8.75
N GLN A 12 -0.88 8.59 10.06
CA GLN A 12 0.47 8.63 10.61
C GLN A 12 1.24 7.32 10.32
N SER A 13 0.58 6.17 10.47
CA SER A 13 1.18 4.86 10.18
C SER A 13 1.53 4.75 8.69
N PHE A 14 0.62 5.16 7.81
CA PHE A 14 0.85 5.18 6.36
C PHE A 14 2.03 6.09 5.98
N ASN A 15 2.09 7.30 6.55
CA ASN A 15 3.17 8.25 6.31
C ASN A 15 4.53 7.74 6.81
N ARG A 16 4.59 7.03 7.94
CA ARG A 16 5.83 6.40 8.43
C ARG A 16 6.31 5.27 7.52
N LEU A 17 5.41 4.59 6.80
CA LEU A 17 5.76 3.62 5.77
C LEU A 17 6.25 4.25 4.46
N THR A 18 6.49 5.56 4.40
CA THR A 18 7.13 6.17 3.23
C THR A 18 8.57 5.67 3.10
N PRO A 19 9.02 5.26 1.90
CA PRO A 19 10.43 4.98 1.66
C PRO A 19 11.32 6.19 1.93
N VAL A 20 12.55 5.96 2.40
CA VAL A 20 13.58 7.00 2.54
C VAL A 20 13.92 7.61 1.18
N SER A 21 13.94 6.79 0.12
CA SER A 21 14.07 7.23 -1.27
C SER A 21 12.85 6.81 -2.07
N THR A 22 12.15 7.80 -2.64
CA THR A 22 11.02 7.59 -3.54
C THR A 22 11.44 7.52 -5.01
N ALA A 23 12.72 7.76 -5.31
CA ALA A 23 13.25 7.75 -6.67
C ALA A 23 13.46 6.31 -7.19
N GLY A 24 13.02 6.05 -8.42
CA GLY A 24 13.26 4.80 -9.15
C GLY A 24 12.24 3.68 -8.89
N LYS A 25 12.48 2.52 -9.52
CA LYS A 25 11.53 1.38 -9.55
C LYS A 25 11.52 0.54 -8.27
N LYS A 26 12.53 0.69 -7.42
CA LYS A 26 12.79 -0.21 -6.29
C LYS A 26 11.71 -0.12 -5.20
N SER A 27 11.27 1.09 -4.86
CA SER A 27 10.19 1.33 -3.89
C SER A 27 8.87 0.73 -4.38
N LEU A 28 8.53 0.96 -5.65
CA LEU A 28 7.37 0.40 -6.33
C LEU A 28 7.37 -1.14 -6.31
N GLU A 29 8.50 -1.77 -6.66
CA GLU A 29 8.65 -3.22 -6.66
C GLU A 29 8.47 -3.81 -5.26
N ARG A 30 9.02 -3.16 -4.23
CA ARG A 30 8.87 -3.59 -2.83
C ARG A 30 7.44 -3.47 -2.34
N THR A 31 6.79 -2.31 -2.56
CA THR A 31 5.39 -2.12 -2.19
C THR A 31 4.51 -3.13 -2.92
N SER A 32 4.69 -3.30 -4.24
CA SER A 32 3.91 -4.27 -5.02
C SER A 32 4.10 -5.69 -4.50
N ALA A 33 5.34 -6.13 -4.28
CA ALA A 33 5.63 -7.46 -3.75
C ALA A 33 5.01 -7.70 -2.37
N LEU A 34 5.07 -6.70 -1.49
CA LEU A 34 4.45 -6.76 -0.17
C LEU A 34 2.93 -6.84 -0.26
N MET A 35 2.28 -6.01 -1.09
CA MET A 35 0.83 -6.05 -1.28
C MET A 35 0.36 -7.37 -1.91
N TYR A 36 1.09 -7.92 -2.88
CA TYR A 36 0.79 -9.24 -3.44
C TYR A 36 0.92 -10.34 -2.38
N PHE A 37 1.96 -10.30 -1.56
CA PHE A 37 2.15 -11.28 -0.49
C PHE A 37 1.05 -11.21 0.57
N ILE A 38 0.65 -10.01 1.00
CA ILE A 38 -0.44 -9.86 1.98
C ILE A 38 -1.77 -10.34 1.38
N ALA A 39 -2.06 -9.98 0.12
CA ALA A 39 -3.25 -10.47 -0.57
C ALA A 39 -3.26 -11.99 -0.72
N PHE A 40 -2.12 -12.59 -1.05
CA PHE A 40 -1.94 -14.04 -1.08
C PHE A 40 -2.18 -14.66 0.31
N ALA A 41 -1.53 -14.15 1.35
CA ALA A 41 -1.62 -14.65 2.73
C ALA A 41 -3.06 -14.60 3.27
N ALA A 42 -3.78 -13.50 3.04
CA ALA A 42 -5.18 -13.37 3.42
C ALA A 42 -6.07 -14.35 2.62
N THR A 43 -5.77 -14.55 1.33
CA THR A 43 -6.56 -15.43 0.47
C THR A 43 -6.44 -16.90 0.89
N ILE A 44 -5.22 -17.38 1.15
CA ILE A 44 -5.02 -18.77 1.58
C ILE A 44 -5.66 -19.04 2.95
N SER A 45 -5.57 -18.08 3.88
CA SER A 45 -6.19 -18.16 5.20
C SER A 45 -7.71 -18.32 5.06
N ARG A 46 -8.34 -17.44 4.27
CA ARG A 46 -9.78 -17.46 4.02
C ARG A 46 -10.26 -18.75 3.34
N LEU A 47 -9.42 -19.34 2.48
CA LEU A 47 -9.76 -20.57 1.75
C LEU A 47 -9.35 -21.85 2.50
N GLY A 48 -8.54 -21.75 3.56
CA GLY A 48 -8.05 -22.89 4.33
C GLY A 48 -7.11 -23.81 3.52
N VAL A 49 -6.28 -23.26 2.65
CA VAL A 49 -5.39 -24.03 1.75
C VAL A 49 -3.94 -23.58 1.87
N SER A 50 -2.95 -24.47 1.75
CA SER A 50 -1.52 -24.10 1.86
C SER A 50 -0.92 -23.49 0.58
N SER A 51 -1.66 -23.54 -0.52
CA SER A 51 -1.23 -23.06 -1.84
C SER A 51 -2.44 -22.74 -2.72
N LEU A 52 -2.30 -21.77 -3.62
CA LEU A 52 -3.34 -21.42 -4.59
C LEU A 52 -2.97 -21.95 -5.97
N ASP A 53 -3.88 -22.69 -6.63
CA ASP A 53 -3.83 -22.81 -8.09
C ASP A 53 -4.39 -21.53 -8.72
N MET A 54 -3.58 -20.87 -9.53
CA MET A 54 -3.94 -19.65 -10.24
C MET A 54 -4.08 -19.89 -11.75
N ASN A 55 -4.48 -21.08 -12.18
CA ASN A 55 -4.64 -21.41 -13.60
C ASN A 55 -5.84 -20.67 -14.21
N PRO A 56 -5.63 -19.74 -15.17
CA PRO A 56 -6.70 -18.91 -15.73
C PRO A 56 -7.72 -19.68 -16.59
N ARG A 57 -7.42 -20.95 -16.91
CA ARG A 57 -8.29 -21.81 -17.74
C ARG A 57 -9.23 -22.69 -16.91
N THR A 58 -8.97 -22.82 -15.61
CA THR A 58 -9.79 -23.62 -14.69
C THR A 58 -10.78 -22.73 -13.96
N PHE A 59 -11.91 -23.31 -13.53
CA PHE A 59 -12.87 -22.59 -12.70
C PHE A 59 -12.24 -22.15 -11.37
N GLU A 60 -11.60 -23.09 -10.66
CA GLU A 60 -10.93 -22.84 -9.39
C GLU A 60 -9.86 -21.75 -9.51
N GLY A 61 -8.98 -21.83 -10.51
CA GLY A 61 -7.93 -20.83 -10.71
C GLY A 61 -8.46 -19.43 -11.07
N LYS A 62 -9.64 -19.32 -11.70
CA LYS A 62 -10.32 -18.02 -11.89
C LYS A 62 -10.86 -17.49 -10.57
N THR A 63 -11.50 -18.34 -9.77
CA THR A 63 -12.01 -17.98 -8.43
C THR A 63 -10.89 -17.53 -7.50
N ASN A 64 -9.76 -18.23 -7.47
CA ASN A 64 -8.60 -17.89 -6.66
C ASN A 64 -7.95 -16.56 -7.11
N ARG A 65 -7.88 -16.31 -8.43
CA ARG A 65 -7.44 -15.01 -8.97
C ARG A 65 -8.34 -13.87 -8.52
N GLN A 66 -9.65 -14.04 -8.65
CA GLN A 66 -10.61 -13.02 -8.23
C GLN A 66 -10.54 -12.76 -6.72
N ALA A 67 -10.42 -13.82 -5.91
CA ALA A 67 -10.23 -13.73 -4.47
C ALA A 67 -8.99 -12.91 -4.08
N MET A 68 -7.84 -13.24 -4.66
CA MET A 68 -6.59 -12.54 -4.41
C MET A 68 -6.62 -11.10 -4.95
N GLU A 69 -7.27 -10.88 -6.09
CA GLU A 69 -7.49 -9.54 -6.65
C GLU A 69 -8.31 -8.66 -5.71
N LEU A 70 -9.41 -9.17 -5.15
CA LEU A 70 -10.23 -8.45 -4.18
C LEU A 70 -9.44 -8.06 -2.93
N GLU A 71 -8.62 -8.97 -2.38
CA GLU A 71 -7.75 -8.64 -1.25
C GLU A 71 -6.72 -7.58 -1.62
N TYR A 72 -6.13 -7.67 -2.81
CA TYR A 72 -5.20 -6.66 -3.30
C TYR A 72 -5.87 -5.29 -3.50
N VAL A 73 -7.07 -5.25 -4.06
CA VAL A 73 -7.85 -4.01 -4.24
C VAL A 73 -8.15 -3.37 -2.89
N LYS A 74 -8.61 -4.15 -1.89
CA LYS A 74 -8.82 -3.65 -0.52
C LYS A 74 -7.55 -3.02 0.06
N LEU A 75 -6.37 -3.57 -0.25
CA LEU A 75 -5.11 -3.05 0.26
C LEU A 75 -4.70 -1.73 -0.40
N VAL A 76 -4.91 -1.57 -1.70
CA VAL A 76 -4.30 -0.47 -2.46
C VAL A 76 -5.28 0.57 -2.97
N GLN A 77 -6.56 0.25 -3.13
CA GLN A 77 -7.56 1.22 -3.54
C GLN A 77 -8.06 1.98 -2.31
N LEU A 78 -8.16 3.30 -2.47
CA LEU A 78 -8.81 4.17 -1.50
C LEU A 78 -10.23 4.45 -1.97
N LYS A 79 -11.13 4.82 -1.07
CA LYS A 79 -12.52 5.11 -1.45
C LYS A 79 -12.54 6.20 -2.53
N SER A 80 -13.26 5.92 -3.63
CA SER A 80 -13.52 6.92 -4.66
C SER A 80 -14.36 8.04 -4.05
N PHE A 81 -14.04 9.28 -4.37
CA PHE A 81 -14.96 10.38 -4.12
C PHE A 81 -16.06 10.35 -5.19
N ASP A 82 -17.12 11.15 -4.99
CA ASP A 82 -18.19 11.35 -5.96
C ASP A 82 -17.69 11.97 -7.29
N ASP A 83 -16.41 12.34 -7.36
CA ASP A 83 -15.71 12.80 -8.57
C ASP A 83 -15.39 11.69 -9.58
N GLY A 84 -15.59 10.41 -9.21
CA GLY A 84 -15.27 9.26 -10.08
C GLY A 84 -13.77 9.03 -10.28
N VAL A 85 -12.91 9.75 -9.56
CA VAL A 85 -11.46 9.67 -9.69
C VAL A 85 -10.88 8.59 -8.77
N ILE A 86 -10.16 7.65 -9.37
CA ILE A 86 -9.49 6.56 -8.67
C ILE A 86 -8.33 7.13 -7.85
N ARG A 87 -8.29 6.82 -6.55
CA ARG A 87 -7.15 7.09 -5.69
C ARG A 87 -6.58 5.76 -5.23
N HIS A 88 -5.26 5.60 -5.35
CA HIS A 88 -4.63 4.35 -4.96
C HIS A 88 -3.23 4.54 -4.38
N VAL A 89 -2.81 3.53 -3.62
CA VAL A 89 -1.46 3.38 -3.12
C VAL A 89 -0.63 2.68 -4.19
N SER A 90 0.31 3.39 -4.79
CA SER A 90 1.32 2.82 -5.70
C SER A 90 2.61 2.47 -4.96
N VAL A 91 2.96 3.30 -3.98
CA VAL A 91 4.09 3.16 -3.05
C VAL A 91 3.55 3.46 -1.66
N LEU A 92 3.96 2.72 -0.64
CA LEU A 92 3.56 3.02 0.74
C LEU A 92 3.96 4.45 1.12
N GLY A 93 3.08 5.16 1.81
CA GLY A 93 3.25 6.59 2.11
C GLY A 93 3.02 7.54 0.93
N LYS A 94 2.57 7.04 -0.24
CA LYS A 94 2.22 7.85 -1.40
C LYS A 94 0.87 7.45 -1.99
N ILE A 95 0.02 8.45 -2.22
CA ILE A 95 -1.26 8.28 -2.90
C ILE A 95 -1.12 8.88 -4.30
N ASP A 96 -1.46 8.08 -5.31
CA ASP A 96 -1.57 8.52 -6.69
C ASP A 96 -3.05 8.70 -7.06
N ILE A 97 -3.29 9.70 -7.92
CA ILE A 97 -4.61 10.07 -8.43
C ILE A 97 -4.68 9.65 -9.90
N GLY A 98 -5.73 8.92 -10.27
CA GLY A 98 -5.95 8.41 -11.62
C GLY A 98 -5.13 7.15 -11.97
N GLY A 99 -4.84 6.97 -13.26
CA GLY A 99 -4.07 5.84 -13.76
C GLY A 99 -4.86 4.53 -13.91
N LYS A 100 -4.16 3.40 -13.93
CA LYS A 100 -4.78 2.08 -14.09
C LYS A 100 -5.46 1.65 -12.79
N HIS A 101 -6.70 1.18 -12.91
CA HIS A 101 -7.41 0.47 -11.86
C HIS A 101 -6.54 -0.64 -11.22
N PRO A 102 -6.55 -0.78 -9.88
CA PRO A 102 -5.80 -1.80 -9.17
C PRO A 102 -5.98 -3.23 -9.69
N GLU A 103 -7.20 -3.63 -10.06
CA GLU A 103 -7.54 -4.93 -10.66
C GLU A 103 -6.74 -5.17 -11.94
N LYS A 104 -6.73 -4.16 -12.84
CA LYS A 104 -5.93 -4.20 -14.07
C LYS A 104 -4.43 -4.23 -13.77
N ARG A 105 -3.99 -3.58 -12.68
CA ARG A 105 -2.58 -3.52 -12.27
C ARG A 105 -2.07 -4.87 -11.77
N ILE A 106 -2.76 -5.55 -10.87
CA ILE A 106 -2.35 -6.90 -10.42
C ILE A 106 -2.40 -7.91 -11.57
N SER A 107 -3.42 -7.83 -12.43
CA SER A 107 -3.55 -8.69 -13.60
C SER A 107 -2.38 -8.55 -14.58
N SER A 108 -1.99 -7.31 -14.90
CA SER A 108 -0.88 -7.06 -15.82
C SER A 108 0.51 -7.27 -15.18
N ASN A 109 0.71 -6.87 -13.93
CA ASN A 109 2.05 -6.85 -13.32
C ASN A 109 2.41 -8.15 -12.58
N PHE A 110 1.43 -8.88 -12.06
CA PHE A 110 1.68 -10.09 -11.27
C PHE A 110 1.16 -11.35 -11.98
N PHE A 111 -0.11 -11.39 -12.36
CA PHE A 111 -0.67 -12.60 -12.96
C PHE A 111 -0.14 -12.90 -14.36
N THR A 112 0.16 -11.86 -15.14
CA THR A 112 0.65 -12.02 -16.52
C THR A 112 2.17 -12.18 -16.59
N VAL A 113 2.95 -11.46 -15.77
CA VAL A 113 4.42 -11.46 -15.89
C VAL A 113 5.09 -12.53 -15.01
N PRO A 114 5.20 -12.36 -13.68
CA PRO A 114 5.93 -13.32 -12.85
C PRO A 114 5.24 -14.68 -12.79
N LEU A 115 3.90 -14.74 -12.70
CA LEU A 115 3.19 -16.01 -12.60
C LEU A 115 3.24 -16.83 -13.91
N THR A 116 3.11 -16.19 -15.08
CA THR A 116 3.30 -16.88 -16.38
C THR A 116 4.74 -17.33 -16.57
N LYS A 117 5.72 -16.55 -16.11
CA LYS A 117 7.13 -16.94 -16.16
C LYS A 117 7.38 -18.16 -15.26
N ALA A 118 6.86 -18.14 -14.03
CA ALA A 118 6.94 -19.26 -13.11
C ALA A 118 6.25 -20.52 -13.65
N SER A 119 5.12 -20.39 -14.33
CA SER A 119 4.37 -21.55 -14.87
C SER A 119 5.02 -22.25 -16.06
N LYS A 120 6.05 -21.63 -16.63
CA LYS A 120 6.90 -22.19 -17.68
C LYS A 120 8.30 -22.57 -17.17
N SER A 121 8.62 -22.21 -15.93
CA SER A 121 9.92 -22.48 -15.32
C SER A 121 10.07 -23.96 -15.01
N THR A 122 11.23 -24.52 -15.30
CA THR A 122 11.62 -25.88 -14.88
C THR A 122 12.31 -25.87 -13.52
N THR A 123 12.77 -24.71 -13.06
CA THR A 123 13.35 -24.50 -11.72
C THR A 123 12.35 -23.81 -10.80
N GLU A 124 12.62 -23.86 -9.49
CA GLU A 124 11.89 -23.07 -8.51
C GLU A 124 11.91 -21.58 -8.89
N TYR A 125 10.76 -20.92 -8.78
CA TYR A 125 10.63 -19.50 -9.08
C TYR A 125 10.31 -18.74 -7.79
N ASP A 126 11.28 -18.01 -7.30
CA ASP A 126 11.19 -17.24 -6.06
C ASP A 126 10.77 -15.79 -6.32
N TYR A 127 9.89 -15.26 -5.48
CA TYR A 127 9.35 -13.92 -5.62
C TYR A 127 9.20 -13.16 -4.29
N PRO A 128 9.53 -11.85 -4.26
CA PRO A 128 10.25 -11.12 -5.30
C PRO A 128 11.73 -11.56 -5.35
N SER A 129 12.41 -11.37 -6.48
CA SER A 129 13.84 -11.68 -6.57
C SER A 129 14.71 -10.72 -5.73
N ARG A 130 14.23 -9.49 -5.48
CA ARG A 130 14.89 -8.48 -4.63
C ARG A 130 13.84 -7.76 -3.78
N PRO A 131 14.15 -7.38 -2.52
CA PRO A 131 15.41 -7.63 -1.81
C PRO A 131 15.57 -9.07 -1.34
N ALA A 132 14.48 -9.81 -1.13
CA ALA A 132 14.51 -11.23 -0.81
C ALA A 132 13.14 -11.88 -1.06
N PRO A 133 13.09 -13.19 -1.37
CA PRO A 133 11.85 -13.85 -1.70
C PRO A 133 11.02 -14.21 -0.47
N ILE A 134 9.70 -14.09 -0.60
CA ILE A 134 8.71 -14.41 0.44
C ILE A 134 7.61 -15.35 -0.07
N MET A 135 7.51 -15.50 -1.39
CA MET A 135 6.66 -16.46 -2.09
C MET A 135 7.50 -17.30 -3.04
N LYS A 136 7.00 -18.49 -3.34
CA LYS A 136 7.50 -19.37 -4.39
C LYS A 136 6.35 -19.72 -5.34
N MET A 137 6.66 -19.88 -6.61
CA MET A 137 5.66 -20.00 -7.68
C MET A 137 6.01 -21.09 -8.69
N GLY A 138 4.99 -21.65 -9.32
CA GLY A 138 5.14 -22.59 -10.44
C GLY A 138 5.36 -24.04 -10.03
N LEU A 139 5.37 -24.92 -11.05
CA LEU A 139 5.30 -26.37 -10.89
C LEU A 139 6.39 -26.92 -9.96
N SER A 140 7.65 -26.56 -10.20
CA SER A 140 8.78 -27.11 -9.45
C SER A 140 8.74 -26.76 -7.96
N ALA A 141 8.16 -25.61 -7.61
CA ALA A 141 8.13 -25.10 -6.25
C ALA A 141 6.87 -25.51 -5.46
N THR A 142 5.74 -25.69 -6.15
CA THR A 142 4.43 -25.90 -5.52
C THR A 142 3.71 -27.16 -5.96
N GLN A 143 4.27 -27.95 -6.88
CA GLN A 143 3.61 -29.09 -7.55
C GLN A 143 2.36 -28.70 -8.37
N ILE A 144 2.13 -27.39 -8.59
CA ILE A 144 1.01 -26.85 -9.35
C ILE A 144 1.56 -25.90 -10.40
N LYS A 145 1.22 -26.10 -11.68
CA LYS A 145 1.79 -25.32 -12.79
C LYS A 145 1.63 -23.81 -12.60
N TRP A 146 0.47 -23.36 -12.14
CA TRP A 146 0.20 -21.95 -11.83
C TRP A 146 0.12 -21.72 -10.32
N GLY A 147 0.89 -22.49 -9.54
CA GLY A 147 0.79 -22.45 -8.09
C GLY A 147 1.49 -21.27 -7.45
N LEU A 148 0.93 -20.82 -6.33
CA LEU A 148 1.53 -19.89 -5.37
C LEU A 148 1.63 -20.58 -4.01
N SER A 149 2.78 -20.46 -3.36
CA SER A 149 2.96 -20.91 -1.98
C SER A 149 3.96 -20.02 -1.24
N TYR A 150 4.05 -20.19 0.08
CA TYR A 150 5.04 -19.51 0.89
C TYR A 150 6.47 -19.97 0.55
N HIS A 151 7.40 -19.02 0.53
CA HIS A 151 8.82 -19.34 0.58
C HIS A 151 9.19 -19.89 1.98
N SER A 152 10.14 -20.82 2.05
CA SER A 152 10.62 -21.41 3.31
C SER A 152 11.20 -20.35 4.25
N ASP A 153 12.09 -19.51 3.74
CA ASP A 153 12.72 -18.41 4.48
C ASP A 153 11.88 -17.13 4.60
N ARG A 154 10.57 -17.17 4.34
CA ARG A 154 9.72 -15.95 4.33
C ARG A 154 9.85 -15.12 5.62
N LYS A 155 9.95 -15.77 6.79
CA LYS A 155 10.05 -15.10 8.10
C LYS A 155 11.37 -14.33 8.27
N LYS A 156 12.45 -14.81 7.64
CA LYS A 156 13.76 -14.15 7.58
C LYS A 156 13.80 -13.07 6.50
N ASN A 157 13.07 -13.27 5.40
CA ASN A 157 13.13 -12.42 4.22
C ASN A 157 12.16 -11.23 4.27
N LEU A 158 10.97 -11.40 4.87
CA LEU A 158 9.97 -10.34 4.97
C LEU A 158 10.49 -9.06 5.65
N PRO A 159 11.25 -9.11 6.77
CA PRO A 159 11.86 -7.91 7.34
C PRO A 159 12.74 -7.11 6.37
N LYS A 160 13.38 -7.78 5.39
CA LYS A 160 14.26 -7.13 4.40
C LYS A 160 13.50 -6.23 3.42
N LEU A 161 12.18 -6.41 3.28
CA LEU A 161 11.35 -5.50 2.49
C LEU A 161 11.18 -4.14 3.16
N PHE A 162 11.45 -4.04 4.48
CA PHE A 162 11.25 -2.83 5.25
C PHE A 162 12.49 -1.96 5.49
N THR A 163 13.67 -2.37 5.04
CA THR A 163 14.95 -1.73 5.40
C THR A 163 15.15 -0.31 4.87
N GLU A 164 14.24 0.20 4.02
CA GLU A 164 14.33 1.55 3.46
C GLU A 164 13.05 2.35 3.71
N PHE A 165 12.25 2.01 4.72
CA PHE A 165 11.17 2.87 5.19
C PHE A 165 11.65 3.82 6.28
N LYS A 166 10.96 4.96 6.44
CA LYS A 166 11.21 5.92 7.52
C LYS A 166 10.77 5.39 8.89
N SER A 167 9.89 4.39 8.92
CA SER A 167 9.35 3.80 10.14
C SER A 167 10.41 3.02 10.93
N ASN A 168 10.43 3.24 12.25
CA ASN A 168 11.13 2.40 13.22
C ASN A 168 10.25 1.24 13.75
N THR A 169 8.97 1.21 13.36
CA THR A 169 7.97 0.19 13.73
C THR A 169 7.18 -0.29 12.50
N PRO A 170 7.86 -0.76 11.43
CA PRO A 170 7.22 -1.02 10.14
C PRO A 170 6.16 -2.13 10.17
N PHE A 171 6.30 -3.16 11.02
CA PHE A 171 5.30 -4.22 11.13
C PHE A 171 4.02 -3.72 11.82
N THR A 172 4.17 -2.86 12.82
CA THR A 172 3.06 -2.18 13.51
C THR A 172 2.34 -1.25 12.55
N ASP A 173 3.08 -0.37 11.87
CA ASP A 173 2.51 0.61 10.95
C ASP A 173 1.81 -0.07 9.77
N LEU A 174 2.43 -1.13 9.22
CA LEU A 174 1.81 -1.92 8.15
C LEU A 174 0.55 -2.61 8.65
N ALA A 175 0.54 -3.17 9.86
CA ALA A 175 -0.63 -3.83 10.39
C ALA A 175 -1.80 -2.85 10.51
N VAL A 176 -1.58 -1.66 11.09
CA VAL A 176 -2.58 -0.58 11.15
C VAL A 176 -3.10 -0.25 9.75
N PHE A 177 -2.22 -0.06 8.76
CA PHE A 177 -2.62 0.27 7.39
C PHE A 177 -3.44 -0.84 6.72
N VAL A 178 -3.05 -2.10 6.92
CA VAL A 178 -3.73 -3.27 6.33
C VAL A 178 -5.11 -3.47 6.94
N SER A 179 -5.27 -3.17 8.23
CA SER A 179 -6.53 -3.31 8.97
C SER A 179 -7.38 -2.04 9.03
N ARG A 180 -7.07 -1.02 8.23
CA ARG A 180 -7.75 0.29 8.27
C ARG A 180 -9.26 0.24 8.00
N TYR A 181 -9.73 -0.81 7.33
CA TYR A 181 -11.14 -1.04 7.01
C TYR A 181 -11.79 -2.12 7.88
N ASP A 182 -11.03 -2.75 8.78
CA ASP A 182 -11.51 -3.87 9.59
C ASP A 182 -12.21 -3.33 10.84
N SER A 183 -13.36 -3.92 11.17
CA SER A 183 -14.07 -3.60 12.41
C SER A 183 -13.40 -4.28 13.60
N LEU A 184 -13.25 -3.53 14.68
CA LEU A 184 -12.66 -3.96 15.94
C LEU A 184 -13.74 -4.32 16.98
N PRO A 185 -13.44 -5.23 17.92
CA PRO A 185 -14.33 -5.52 19.05
C PRO A 185 -14.58 -4.27 19.91
N GLU A 186 -15.78 -4.16 20.46
CA GLU A 186 -16.21 -2.93 21.19
C GLU A 186 -15.43 -2.63 22.47
N LYS A 187 -14.72 -3.64 23.01
CA LYS A 187 -14.02 -3.57 24.31
C LYS A 187 -12.50 -3.61 24.19
N VAL A 188 -11.94 -3.28 23.02
CA VAL A 188 -10.49 -3.22 22.87
C VAL A 188 -9.94 -2.02 23.63
N ALA A 189 -8.99 -2.26 24.54
CA ALA A 189 -8.39 -1.22 25.36
C ALA A 189 -7.11 -0.65 24.71
N THR A 190 -6.40 -1.45 23.93
CA THR A 190 -5.09 -1.07 23.38
C THR A 190 -4.94 -1.36 21.89
N ILE A 191 -4.11 -0.59 21.19
CA ILE A 191 -3.77 -0.85 19.78
C ILE A 191 -3.22 -2.26 19.61
N HIS A 192 -2.46 -2.76 20.58
CA HIS A 192 -1.89 -4.10 20.54
C HIS A 192 -2.94 -5.20 20.55
N GLU A 193 -3.96 -5.07 21.40
CA GLU A 193 -5.11 -5.98 21.42
C GLU A 193 -5.89 -5.91 20.10
N ALA A 194 -6.12 -4.71 19.56
CA ALA A 194 -6.78 -4.51 18.26
C ALA A 194 -6.03 -5.24 17.13
N LEU A 195 -4.72 -5.00 17.04
CA LEU A 195 -3.85 -5.61 16.03
C LEU A 195 -3.78 -7.13 16.20
N THR A 196 -3.73 -7.63 17.44
CA THR A 196 -3.76 -9.06 17.74
C THR A 196 -5.03 -9.72 17.22
N PHE A 197 -6.18 -9.08 17.44
CA PHE A 197 -7.46 -9.57 16.97
C PHE A 197 -7.51 -9.64 15.43
N VAL A 198 -7.27 -8.52 14.75
CA VAL A 198 -7.41 -8.46 13.27
C VAL A 198 -6.37 -9.32 12.55
N ILE A 199 -5.14 -9.40 13.04
CA ILE A 199 -4.11 -10.23 12.41
C ILE A 199 -4.45 -11.72 12.52
N ARG A 200 -4.96 -12.17 13.68
CA ARG A 200 -5.34 -13.57 13.87
C ARG A 200 -6.59 -13.97 13.11
N ASP A 201 -7.53 -13.03 12.96
CA ASP A 201 -8.75 -13.26 12.17
C ASP A 201 -8.44 -13.38 10.68
N ARG A 202 -7.50 -12.55 10.19
CA ARG A 202 -7.25 -12.41 8.75
C ARG A 202 -6.24 -13.40 8.17
N PHE A 203 -5.28 -13.87 8.96
CA PHE A 203 -4.13 -14.63 8.47
C PHE A 203 -3.99 -15.99 9.14
N GLU A 204 -3.38 -16.93 8.41
CA GLU A 204 -3.05 -18.25 8.95
C GLU A 204 -2.20 -18.11 10.22
N GLU A 205 -2.43 -19.01 11.18
CA GLU A 205 -1.83 -18.97 12.51
C GLU A 205 -0.30 -18.79 12.49
N ASP A 206 0.40 -19.52 11.63
CA ASP A 206 1.86 -19.43 11.53
C ASP A 206 2.35 -18.03 11.13
N PHE A 207 1.66 -17.40 10.17
CA PHE A 207 2.00 -16.06 9.70
C PHE A 207 1.54 -14.99 10.69
N ALA A 208 0.34 -15.14 11.26
CA ALA A 208 -0.17 -14.27 12.31
C ALA A 208 0.78 -14.23 13.52
N ASN A 209 1.21 -15.39 14.01
CA ASN A 209 2.15 -15.48 15.13
C ASN A 209 3.51 -14.84 14.80
N PHE A 210 4.01 -15.02 13.59
CA PHE A 210 5.23 -14.34 13.13
C PHE A 210 5.06 -12.80 13.14
N TRP A 211 3.96 -12.29 12.59
CA TRP A 211 3.73 -10.84 12.50
C TRP A 211 3.58 -10.23 13.89
N LEU A 212 2.82 -10.88 14.78
CA LEU A 212 2.65 -10.43 16.16
C LEU A 212 3.96 -10.46 16.95
N ALA A 213 4.82 -11.47 16.74
CA ALA A 213 6.15 -11.49 17.34
C ALA A 213 7.00 -10.27 16.89
N ARG A 214 6.87 -9.83 15.63
CA ARG A 214 7.54 -8.63 15.14
C ARG A 214 6.97 -7.36 15.76
N ILE A 215 5.65 -7.21 15.83
CA ILE A 215 4.99 -6.08 16.50
C ILE A 215 5.43 -5.99 17.97
N ASN A 216 5.49 -7.13 18.67
CA ASN A 216 5.96 -7.18 20.06
C ASN A 216 7.41 -6.69 20.21
N SER A 217 8.28 -7.03 19.26
CA SER A 217 9.66 -6.54 19.27
C SER A 217 9.79 -5.04 18.96
N GLU A 218 8.82 -4.47 18.24
CA GLU A 218 8.76 -3.05 17.89
C GLU A 218 8.14 -2.16 18.97
N LYS A 219 7.34 -2.73 19.88
CA LYS A 219 6.58 -2.01 20.93
C LYS A 219 7.44 -1.03 21.74
N ILE A 220 8.75 -1.28 21.83
CA ILE A 220 9.72 -0.41 22.51
C ILE A 220 9.80 1.00 21.87
N PHE A 221 9.41 1.15 20.60
CA PHE A 221 9.56 2.40 19.83
C PHE A 221 8.24 3.08 19.46
N PHE A 222 7.09 2.48 19.77
CA PHE A 222 5.78 3.02 19.41
C PHE A 222 5.35 4.13 20.38
N ARG A 223 4.98 5.31 19.85
CA ARG A 223 4.53 6.44 20.68
C ARG A 223 3.06 6.27 21.08
N PRO A 224 2.69 6.50 22.35
CA PRO A 224 1.29 6.50 22.77
C PRO A 224 0.49 7.54 21.97
N MET A 225 -0.76 7.20 21.67
CA MET A 225 -1.73 8.10 21.04
C MET A 225 -2.95 8.19 21.96
N ASP A 226 -3.46 9.40 22.17
CA ASP A 226 -4.55 9.65 23.12
C ASP A 226 -5.89 9.06 22.65
N GLN A 227 -6.15 9.10 21.33
CA GLN A 227 -7.38 8.58 20.72
C GLN A 227 -7.07 7.66 19.53
N PRO A 228 -6.67 6.40 19.79
CA PRO A 228 -6.30 5.47 18.73
C PRO A 228 -7.51 4.82 18.03
N PHE A 229 -8.73 5.04 18.54
CA PHE A 229 -9.94 4.40 18.06
C PHE A 229 -11.06 5.40 17.78
N SER A 230 -11.91 5.06 16.81
CA SER A 230 -13.13 5.79 16.46
C SER A 230 -14.32 4.85 16.50
N SER A 231 -15.48 5.35 16.93
CA SER A 231 -16.76 4.65 16.87
C SER A 231 -17.41 4.71 15.48
N THR A 232 -16.93 5.59 14.62
CA THR A 232 -17.37 5.73 13.22
C THR A 232 -16.23 5.43 12.28
N PHE A 233 -16.53 4.65 11.24
CA PHE A 233 -15.59 4.44 10.15
C PHE A 233 -15.40 5.73 9.36
N SER A 234 -14.14 6.09 9.10
CA SER A 234 -13.76 7.18 8.21
C SER A 234 -12.54 6.76 7.41
N ASP A 235 -12.54 7.02 6.09
CA ASP A 235 -11.39 6.70 5.25
C ASP A 235 -10.33 7.80 5.42
N ALA A 236 -9.36 7.51 6.29
CA ALA A 236 -8.29 8.42 6.70
C ALA A 236 -7.46 9.01 5.56
N LEU A 237 -7.44 8.32 4.43
CA LEU A 237 -6.60 8.67 3.28
C LEU A 237 -7.41 9.42 2.19
N VAL A 238 -8.67 9.75 2.51
CA VAL A 238 -9.67 10.35 1.61
C VAL A 238 -10.20 11.68 2.18
N THR A 239 -9.85 12.11 3.39
CA THR A 239 -10.31 13.42 3.90
C THR A 239 -9.63 14.61 3.19
N ASP A 240 -10.44 15.28 2.35
CA ASP A 240 -10.40 16.66 1.80
C ASP A 240 -9.06 17.37 1.52
N ASN A 241 -8.83 17.60 0.22
CA ASN A 241 -8.38 18.86 -0.43
C ASN A 241 -7.13 19.61 0.03
N ASN A 242 -6.32 19.07 0.95
CA ASN A 242 -4.99 19.59 1.24
C ASN A 242 -3.96 18.46 1.28
N PHE A 243 -4.01 17.57 0.28
CA PHE A 243 -2.79 16.89 -0.09
C PHE A 243 -1.81 17.99 -0.44
N ARG A 244 -0.88 18.21 0.48
CA ARG A 244 0.37 18.91 0.27
C ARG A 244 0.95 18.39 -1.03
N THR A 245 0.57 19.05 -2.14
CA THR A 245 1.54 19.41 -3.14
C THR A 245 2.70 20.05 -2.38
N SER A 246 3.87 20.01 -2.95
CA SER A 246 5.12 20.59 -2.46
C SER A 246 5.06 22.11 -2.21
N SER A 247 3.97 22.67 -1.68
CA SER A 247 3.72 24.10 -1.53
C SER A 247 4.64 24.74 -0.50
N ASN A 248 5.10 24.05 0.54
CA ASN A 248 6.08 24.66 1.45
C ASN A 248 7.42 24.93 0.75
N THR A 249 7.89 24.03 -0.11
CA THR A 249 9.14 24.25 -0.85
C THR A 249 8.96 25.22 -2.02
N ASP A 250 7.82 25.19 -2.70
CA ASP A 250 7.58 26.07 -3.86
C ASP A 250 7.24 27.50 -3.43
N GLU A 251 6.51 27.69 -2.34
CA GLU A 251 6.19 29.01 -1.79
C GLU A 251 7.41 29.63 -1.08
N GLU A 252 8.21 28.84 -0.35
CA GLU A 252 9.51 29.30 0.17
C GLU A 252 10.49 29.62 -0.96
N ALA A 253 10.53 28.81 -2.02
CA ALA A 253 11.35 29.09 -3.20
C ALA A 253 10.89 30.36 -3.93
N LEU A 254 9.58 30.59 -4.07
CA LEU A 254 9.03 31.81 -4.67
C LEU A 254 9.29 33.04 -3.79
N ARG A 255 9.18 32.93 -2.46
CA ARG A 255 9.51 33.99 -1.51
C ARG A 255 11.01 34.29 -1.44
N ALA A 256 11.87 33.33 -1.80
CA ALA A 256 13.32 33.50 -1.87
C ALA A 256 13.81 34.12 -3.19
N LEU A 257 12.95 34.27 -4.21
CA LEU A 257 13.31 34.91 -5.47
C LEU A 257 13.33 36.44 -5.32
N GLU A 258 14.34 37.07 -5.90
CA GLU A 258 14.40 38.53 -5.99
C GLU A 258 13.21 39.08 -6.79
N LYS A 259 12.68 40.24 -6.38
CA LYS A 259 11.51 40.89 -6.98
C LYS A 259 11.59 40.98 -8.52
N GLY A 260 12.76 41.36 -9.06
CA GLY A 260 12.95 41.46 -10.51
C GLY A 260 12.91 40.12 -11.26
N VAL A 261 13.17 39.00 -10.59
CA VAL A 261 13.03 37.65 -11.17
C VAL A 261 11.57 37.23 -11.18
N LEU A 262 10.82 37.56 -10.13
CA LEU A 262 9.38 37.32 -10.07
C LEU A 262 8.63 38.13 -11.13
N GLU A 263 8.95 39.43 -11.29
CA GLU A 263 8.36 40.29 -12.32
C GLU A 263 8.56 39.72 -13.73
N LYS A 264 9.77 39.28 -14.06
CA LYS A 264 10.06 38.65 -15.36
C LYS A 264 9.29 37.34 -15.55
N ARG A 265 9.11 36.56 -14.49
CA ARG A 265 8.36 35.30 -14.52
C ARG A 265 6.88 35.55 -14.75
N VAL A 266 6.30 36.58 -14.11
CA VAL A 266 4.91 36.99 -14.31
C VAL A 266 4.69 37.43 -15.75
N ILE A 267 5.53 38.34 -16.28
CA ILE A 267 5.45 38.81 -17.67
C ILE A 267 5.53 37.64 -18.67
N TYR A 268 6.43 36.68 -18.42
CA TYR A 268 6.54 35.48 -19.26
C TYR A 268 5.26 34.64 -19.24
N LEU A 269 4.67 34.43 -18.07
CA LEU A 269 3.44 33.65 -17.93
C LEU A 269 2.24 34.36 -18.56
N GLU A 270 2.12 35.68 -18.41
CA GLU A 270 1.11 36.49 -19.09
C GLU A 270 1.24 36.37 -20.61
N SER A 271 2.46 36.47 -21.15
CA SER A 271 2.70 36.31 -22.59
C SER A 271 2.33 34.92 -23.12
N LEU A 272 2.48 33.87 -22.30
CA LEU A 272 2.06 32.52 -22.64
C LEU A 272 0.54 32.36 -22.62
N LEU A 273 -0.14 33.00 -21.67
CA LEU A 273 -1.60 33.00 -21.59
C LEU A 273 -2.20 33.71 -22.81
N ASP A 274 -1.66 34.87 -23.18
CA ASP A 274 -2.06 35.61 -24.37
C ASP A 274 -1.83 34.80 -25.65
N ALA A 275 -0.66 34.14 -25.77
CA ALA A 275 -0.34 33.29 -26.93
C ALA A 275 -1.25 32.05 -27.07
N GLN A 276 -1.96 31.67 -26.00
CA GLN A 276 -2.91 30.57 -25.98
C GLN A 276 -4.37 31.03 -25.92
N ASP A 277 -4.63 32.34 -26.07
CA ASP A 277 -5.95 32.97 -26.02
C ASP A 277 -6.72 32.67 -24.71
N ILE A 278 -5.98 32.51 -23.60
CA ILE A 278 -6.52 32.22 -22.28
C ILE A 278 -6.79 33.55 -21.57
N LYS A 279 -8.08 33.88 -21.36
CA LYS A 279 -8.48 35.08 -20.63
C LYS A 279 -8.18 34.94 -19.13
N TYR A 280 -7.27 35.76 -18.63
CA TYR A 280 -6.98 35.90 -17.20
C TYR A 280 -7.36 37.32 -16.73
N GLN A 281 -7.94 37.42 -15.52
CA GLN A 281 -8.19 38.71 -14.86
C GLN A 281 -7.08 38.94 -13.83
N PRO A 282 -6.26 40.00 -13.97
CA PRO A 282 -5.29 40.33 -12.95
C PRO A 282 -6.00 40.70 -11.64
N ILE A 283 -5.50 40.18 -10.52
CA ILE A 283 -5.93 40.60 -9.19
C ILE A 283 -5.38 42.00 -8.98
N ILE A 284 -6.24 43.01 -9.09
CA ILE A 284 -5.89 44.39 -8.75
C ILE A 284 -6.12 44.53 -7.24
N GLU A 285 -5.05 44.78 -6.49
CA GLU A 285 -5.13 45.14 -5.06
C GLU A 285 -5.69 46.57 -4.93
N GLU A 286 -6.68 46.76 -4.04
CA GLU A 286 -7.09 48.07 -3.52
C GLU A 286 -6.11 48.59 -2.46
#